data_AF-A0A2E6ETC3-F1
#
_entry.id   AF-A0A2E6ETC3-F1
#
_cell.length_a   1.000
_cell.length_b   1.000
_cell.length_c   1.000
_cell.angle_alpha   90.00
_cell.angle_beta   90.00
_cell.angle_gamma   90.00
#
_symmetry.space_group_name_H-M   'P 1'
#
loop_
_entity.id
_entity.type
_entity.pdbx_description
1 polymer ?
#
loop_
_entity_poly.entity_id
_entity_poly.type
_entity_poly.pdbx_seq_one_letter_code
_entity_poly.pdbx_strand_id
1 'polypeptide(L)'
;MESLLEVLRKSIRERADSSAELFIAKIIVLPEPGMRSKAVTEKLRSLDSELSLALLSGLLQRSLERDPRAQQLLLDLCTARPLASVLGYQTSRRIYELARLRRLDRVTQLFLYSESESARTIDAAFLERENDKLPDESLGWRKSNARSGDRLKLDRLLFDRNPAVIRLLLQNPRIIERDVVKIAAMRPANPACLHEVFANQRWLRRYRVKVALACNPYTPVDIALGCVPHLMAPKLKYLSKNSATHPTIRALAIDILSLRGLLDDPATQPAATPGETRPNARFHIDVDRIARELHEWRADQSDTRQDPSEG
;
A
#
# COMPACT_ATOMS: atom_id res chain seq x y z
N MET A 1 -30.72 -35.44 0.98
CA MET A 1 -29.51 -35.42 0.12
C MET A 1 -28.75 -34.09 0.22
N GLU A 2 -29.44 -32.95 0.31
CA GLU A 2 -28.83 -31.63 0.58
C GLU A 2 -28.03 -31.57 1.91
N SER A 3 -28.53 -32.20 2.98
CA SER A 3 -27.86 -32.24 4.29
C SER A 3 -26.46 -32.91 4.24
N LEU A 4 -26.28 -33.98 3.46
CA LEU A 4 -24.99 -34.68 3.36
C LEU A 4 -23.97 -33.84 2.59
N LEU A 5 -24.40 -33.17 1.51
CA LEU A 5 -23.55 -32.26 0.73
C LEU A 5 -23.13 -31.04 1.56
N GLU A 6 -24.01 -30.52 2.40
CA GLU A 6 -23.72 -29.40 3.28
C GLU A 6 -22.73 -29.79 4.39
N VAL A 7 -22.91 -30.95 5.01
CA VAL A 7 -21.97 -31.53 5.99
C VAL A 7 -20.60 -31.80 5.36
N LEU A 8 -20.56 -32.39 4.16
CA LEU A 8 -19.30 -32.62 3.44
C LEU A 8 -18.61 -31.30 3.06
N ARG A 9 -19.35 -30.31 2.54
CA ARG A 9 -18.82 -28.97 2.25
C ARG A 9 -18.30 -28.27 3.50
N LYS A 10 -18.96 -28.46 4.64
CA LYS A 10 -18.51 -27.93 5.93
C LYS A 10 -17.22 -28.62 6.39
N SER A 11 -17.15 -29.95 6.37
CA SER A 11 -15.96 -30.71 6.76
C SER A 11 -14.75 -30.41 5.86
N ILE A 12 -14.96 -30.29 4.54
CA ILE A 12 -13.90 -29.91 3.60
C ILE A 12 -13.39 -28.50 3.90
N ARG A 13 -14.27 -27.54 4.18
CA ARG A 13 -13.88 -26.18 4.59
C ARG A 13 -13.12 -26.18 5.91
N GLU A 14 -13.62 -26.86 6.93
CA GLU A 14 -12.96 -26.95 8.24
C GLU A 14 -11.55 -27.57 8.15
N ARG A 15 -11.37 -28.61 7.32
CA ARG A 15 -10.04 -29.19 7.06
C ARG A 15 -9.13 -28.24 6.29
N ALA A 16 -9.66 -27.52 5.30
CA ALA A 16 -8.89 -26.53 4.54
C ALA A 16 -8.45 -25.36 5.43
N ASP A 17 -9.35 -24.86 6.28
CA ASP A 17 -9.08 -23.78 7.24
C ASP A 17 -8.05 -24.19 8.29
N SER A 18 -8.19 -25.41 8.83
CA SER A 18 -7.20 -25.98 9.78
C SER A 18 -5.83 -26.14 9.12
N SER A 19 -5.79 -26.54 7.85
CA SER A 19 -4.54 -26.69 7.09
C SER A 19 -3.88 -25.34 6.80
N ALA A 20 -4.67 -24.33 6.44
CA ALA A 20 -4.19 -22.96 6.24
C ALA A 20 -3.66 -22.35 7.54
N GLU A 21 -4.33 -22.59 8.67
CA GLU A 21 -3.89 -22.15 9.99
C GLU A 21 -2.54 -22.75 10.38
N LEU A 22 -2.40 -24.07 10.30
CA LEU A 22 -1.13 -24.75 10.60
C LEU A 22 0.00 -24.25 9.69
N PHE A 23 -0.31 -24.02 8.42
CA PHE A 23 0.64 -23.45 7.47
C PHE A 23 1.08 -22.04 7.87
N ILE A 24 0.14 -21.13 8.15
CA ILE A 24 0.44 -19.77 8.58
C ILE A 24 1.27 -19.78 9.87
N ALA A 25 0.88 -20.60 10.85
CA ALA A 25 1.58 -20.74 12.13
C ALA A 25 3.03 -21.21 11.93
N LYS A 26 3.28 -22.12 10.99
CA LYS A 26 4.64 -22.61 10.69
C LYS A 26 5.50 -21.55 10.02
N ILE A 27 4.94 -20.77 9.10
CA ILE A 27 5.72 -19.79 8.32
C ILE A 27 6.00 -18.52 9.12
N ILE A 28 5.04 -18.04 9.91
CA ILE A 28 5.16 -16.74 10.60
C ILE A 28 6.30 -16.68 11.61
N VAL A 29 6.76 -17.85 12.09
CA VAL A 29 7.91 -17.99 13.01
C VAL A 29 9.23 -17.54 12.37
N LEU A 30 9.34 -17.56 11.04
CA LEU A 30 10.54 -17.10 10.36
C LEU A 30 10.69 -15.57 10.53
N PRO A 31 11.86 -15.07 10.98
CA PRO A 31 12.02 -13.68 11.39
C PRO A 31 11.97 -12.71 10.21
N GLU A 32 12.58 -13.09 9.08
CA GLU A 32 12.75 -12.22 7.93
C GLU A 32 11.58 -12.32 6.93
N PRO A 33 11.00 -11.19 6.47
CA PRO A 33 9.95 -11.17 5.44
C PRO A 33 10.33 -11.95 4.17
N GLY A 34 11.59 -11.81 3.73
CA GLY A 34 12.11 -12.53 2.57
C GLY A 34 12.13 -14.05 2.78
N MET A 35 12.45 -14.52 3.99
CA MET A 35 12.39 -15.95 4.34
C MET A 35 10.95 -16.46 4.35
N ARG A 36 10.02 -15.69 4.92
CA ARG A 36 8.58 -16.03 4.92
C ARG A 36 8.05 -16.15 3.51
N SER A 37 8.27 -15.13 2.67
CA SER A 37 7.85 -15.16 1.27
C SER A 37 8.45 -16.34 0.52
N LYS A 38 9.76 -16.59 0.67
CA LYS A 38 10.43 -17.72 0.04
C LYS A 38 9.80 -19.05 0.47
N ALA A 39 9.61 -19.26 1.77
CA ALA A 39 9.01 -20.49 2.29
C ALA A 39 7.56 -20.71 1.82
N VAL A 40 6.76 -19.64 1.71
CA VAL A 40 5.42 -19.76 1.09
C VAL A 40 5.51 -20.17 -0.35
N THR A 41 6.36 -19.50 -1.13
CA THR A 41 6.48 -19.79 -2.57
C THR A 41 7.05 -21.18 -2.83
N GLU A 42 8.02 -21.64 -2.05
CA GLU A 42 8.53 -23.01 -2.10
C GLU A 42 7.42 -24.02 -1.80
N LYS A 43 6.59 -23.76 -0.78
CA LYS A 43 5.46 -24.63 -0.47
C LYS A 43 4.47 -24.67 -1.64
N LEU A 44 4.08 -23.53 -2.19
CA LEU A 44 3.17 -23.46 -3.33
C LEU A 44 3.73 -24.17 -4.57
N ARG A 45 5.03 -24.05 -4.86
CA ARG A 45 5.66 -24.79 -5.96
C ARG A 45 5.67 -26.32 -5.74
N SER A 46 5.69 -26.77 -4.49
CA SER A 46 5.67 -28.20 -4.15
C SER A 46 4.28 -28.84 -4.20
N LEU A 47 3.23 -28.02 -4.23
CA LEU A 47 1.83 -28.46 -4.25
C LEU A 47 1.29 -28.45 -5.69
N ASP A 48 0.23 -29.22 -5.93
CA ASP A 48 -0.54 -29.04 -7.16
C ASP A 48 -1.27 -27.69 -7.18
N SER A 49 -1.82 -27.33 -8.34
CA SER A 49 -2.45 -26.02 -8.55
C SER A 49 -3.76 -25.86 -7.77
N GLU A 50 -4.48 -26.94 -7.45
CA GLU A 50 -5.72 -26.89 -6.67
C GLU A 50 -5.43 -26.64 -5.19
N LEU A 51 -4.47 -27.36 -4.61
CA LEU A 51 -4.03 -27.16 -3.23
C LEU A 51 -3.37 -25.80 -3.04
N SER A 52 -2.59 -25.34 -4.04
CA SER A 52 -2.03 -23.99 -4.04
C SER A 52 -3.11 -22.91 -4.03
N LEU A 53 -4.14 -23.08 -4.87
CA LEU A 53 -5.29 -22.18 -4.92
C LEU A 53 -6.06 -22.18 -3.60
N ALA A 54 -6.31 -23.35 -3.01
CA ALA A 54 -7.00 -23.47 -1.73
C ALA A 54 -6.23 -22.79 -0.59
N LEU A 55 -4.91 -22.97 -0.55
CA LEU A 55 -4.04 -22.34 0.45
C LEU A 55 -4.03 -20.82 0.30
N LEU A 56 -3.88 -20.29 -0.93
CA LEU A 56 -3.92 -18.84 -1.19
C LEU A 56 -5.29 -18.25 -0.85
N SER A 57 -6.37 -18.95 -1.19
CA SER A 57 -7.73 -18.54 -0.87
C SER A 57 -7.96 -18.50 0.65
N GLY A 58 -7.51 -19.53 1.38
CA GLY A 58 -7.60 -19.58 2.84
C GLY A 58 -6.77 -18.47 3.51
N LEU A 59 -5.55 -18.21 3.01
CA LEU A 59 -4.71 -17.11 3.49
C LEU A 59 -5.39 -15.75 3.32
N LEU A 60 -5.95 -15.50 2.13
CA LEU A 60 -6.69 -14.27 1.85
C LEU A 60 -7.91 -14.14 2.76
N GLN A 61 -8.74 -15.19 2.87
CA GLN A 61 -9.94 -15.16 3.71
C GLN A 61 -9.62 -14.79 5.16
N ARG A 62 -8.63 -15.46 5.76
CA ARG A 62 -8.18 -15.17 7.14
C ARG A 62 -7.61 -13.76 7.31
N SER A 63 -6.94 -13.24 6.29
CA SER A 63 -6.45 -11.86 6.28
C SER A 63 -7.59 -10.84 6.39
N LEU A 64 -8.73 -11.10 5.73
CA LEU A 64 -9.91 -10.24 5.78
C LEU A 64 -10.63 -10.33 7.14
N GLU A 65 -10.67 -11.53 7.71
CA GLU A 65 -11.19 -11.86 9.06
C GLU A 65 -10.33 -11.34 10.22
N ARG A 66 -9.26 -10.58 9.92
CA ARG A 66 -8.36 -9.95 10.89
C ARG A 66 -7.41 -10.91 11.62
N ASP A 67 -7.04 -12.06 11.03
CA ASP A 67 -5.90 -12.83 11.54
C ASP A 67 -4.59 -12.04 11.26
N PRO A 68 -3.90 -11.51 12.28
CA PRO A 68 -2.73 -10.67 12.09
C PRO A 68 -1.57 -11.43 11.41
N ARG A 69 -1.49 -12.76 11.60
CA ARG A 69 -0.47 -13.60 10.98
C ARG A 69 -0.73 -13.73 9.48
N ALA A 70 -1.99 -13.92 9.09
CA ALA A 70 -2.40 -13.97 7.69
C ALA A 70 -2.19 -12.63 6.99
N GLN A 71 -2.56 -11.53 7.65
CA GLN A 71 -2.35 -10.16 7.15
C GLN A 71 -0.87 -9.85 6.95
N GLN A 72 -0.02 -10.27 7.88
CA GLN A 72 1.42 -10.09 7.76
C GLN A 72 1.99 -10.92 6.63
N LEU A 73 1.60 -12.19 6.50
CA LEU A 73 2.12 -13.07 5.45
C LEU A 73 1.70 -12.60 4.05
N LEU A 74 0.46 -12.12 3.88
CA LEU A 74 0.00 -11.51 2.63
C LEU A 74 0.81 -10.25 2.30
N LEU A 75 1.10 -9.41 3.31
CA LEU A 75 1.93 -8.23 3.14
C LEU A 75 3.36 -8.61 2.72
N ASP A 76 3.95 -9.62 3.35
CA ASP A 76 5.30 -10.10 3.03
C ASP A 76 5.39 -10.62 1.59
N LEU A 77 4.37 -11.36 1.13
CA LEU A 77 4.26 -11.85 -0.25
C LEU A 77 4.25 -10.71 -1.27
N CYS A 78 3.61 -9.59 -0.96
CA CYS A 78 3.66 -8.42 -1.82
C CYS A 78 5.03 -7.72 -1.77
N THR A 79 5.72 -7.69 -0.62
CA THR A 79 6.99 -6.94 -0.47
C THR A 79 8.24 -7.61 -1.06
N ALA A 80 8.29 -8.94 -1.12
CA ALA A 80 9.52 -9.66 -1.44
C ALA A 80 9.78 -9.82 -2.95
N ARG A 81 8.71 -9.80 -3.76
CA ARG A 81 8.59 -9.85 -5.24
C ARG A 81 7.14 -10.22 -5.57
N PRO A 82 6.60 -9.89 -6.77
CA PRO A 82 5.30 -10.39 -7.18
C PRO A 82 5.21 -11.90 -7.06
N LEU A 83 4.11 -12.40 -6.51
CA LEU A 83 3.88 -13.84 -6.35
C LEU A 83 4.10 -14.62 -7.66
N ALA A 84 3.66 -14.02 -8.78
CA ALA A 84 3.80 -14.61 -10.11
C ALA A 84 5.25 -14.80 -10.56
N SER A 85 6.13 -13.83 -10.26
CA SER A 85 7.54 -13.90 -10.66
C SER A 85 8.27 -14.97 -9.87
N VAL A 86 7.92 -15.15 -8.59
CA VAL A 86 8.52 -16.20 -7.77
C VAL A 86 7.97 -17.57 -8.13
N LEU A 87 6.66 -17.77 -8.28
CA LEU A 87 6.11 -19.09 -8.62
C LEU A 87 6.51 -19.59 -10.02
N GLY A 88 6.92 -18.68 -10.91
CA GLY A 88 7.22 -18.98 -12.29
C GLY A 88 5.96 -18.97 -13.16
N TYR A 89 6.15 -18.73 -14.46
CA TYR A 89 5.05 -18.48 -15.39
C TYR A 89 4.02 -19.61 -15.44
N GLN A 90 4.47 -20.87 -15.57
CA GLN A 90 3.56 -22.02 -15.74
C GLN A 90 2.66 -22.25 -14.52
N THR A 91 3.24 -22.28 -13.32
CA THR A 91 2.49 -22.49 -12.07
C THR A 91 1.54 -21.33 -11.82
N SER A 92 2.00 -20.10 -11.99
CA SER A 92 1.19 -18.90 -11.83
C SER A 92 -0.01 -18.90 -12.78
N ARG A 93 0.22 -19.23 -14.07
CA ARG A 93 -0.83 -19.31 -15.08
C ARG A 93 -1.89 -20.35 -14.72
N ARG A 94 -1.49 -21.55 -14.29
CA ARG A 94 -2.44 -22.60 -13.88
C ARG A 94 -3.30 -22.18 -12.69
N ILE A 95 -2.68 -21.61 -11.65
CA ILE A 95 -3.40 -21.13 -10.47
C ILE A 95 -4.36 -19.99 -10.87
N TYR A 96 -3.90 -19.06 -11.71
CA TYR A 96 -4.73 -17.97 -12.24
C TYR A 96 -5.94 -18.49 -13.03
N GLU A 97 -5.73 -19.41 -13.98
CA GLU A 97 -6.81 -19.99 -14.78
C GLU A 97 -7.84 -20.71 -13.89
N LEU A 98 -7.38 -21.49 -12.90
CA LEU A 98 -8.26 -22.15 -11.93
C LEU A 98 -9.01 -21.15 -11.04
N ALA A 99 -8.34 -20.11 -10.54
CA ALA A 99 -8.97 -19.06 -9.74
C ALA A 99 -10.07 -18.35 -10.54
N ARG A 100 -9.80 -18.02 -11.80
CA ARG A 100 -10.76 -17.41 -12.72
C ARG A 100 -11.96 -18.32 -12.98
N LEU A 101 -11.73 -19.60 -13.26
CA LEU A 101 -12.80 -20.59 -13.45
C LEU A 101 -13.71 -20.72 -12.22
N ARG A 102 -13.11 -20.67 -11.02
CA ARG A 102 -13.83 -20.73 -9.73
C ARG A 102 -14.37 -19.37 -9.25
N ARG A 103 -14.22 -18.30 -10.05
CA ARG A 103 -14.63 -16.91 -9.71
C ARG A 103 -14.02 -16.41 -8.39
N LEU A 104 -12.77 -16.80 -8.13
CA LEU A 104 -12.00 -16.37 -6.96
C LEU A 104 -11.22 -15.09 -7.31
N ASP A 105 -11.94 -13.99 -7.58
CA ASP A 105 -11.38 -12.74 -8.11
C ASP A 105 -10.23 -12.19 -7.26
N ARG A 106 -10.29 -12.34 -5.94
CA ARG A 106 -9.23 -11.91 -5.02
C ARG A 106 -7.91 -12.65 -5.24
N VAL A 107 -7.97 -13.96 -5.50
CA VAL A 107 -6.77 -14.75 -5.82
C VAL A 107 -6.27 -14.35 -7.21
N THR A 108 -7.18 -14.23 -8.18
CA THR A 108 -6.88 -13.79 -9.55
C THR A 108 -6.10 -12.47 -9.56
N GLN A 109 -6.50 -11.51 -8.72
CA GLN A 109 -5.83 -10.22 -8.58
C GLN A 109 -4.39 -10.32 -8.08
N LEU A 110 -4.02 -11.34 -7.30
CA LEU A 110 -2.61 -11.54 -6.88
C LEU A 110 -1.66 -11.86 -8.04
N PHE A 111 -2.20 -12.32 -9.18
CA PHE A 111 -1.43 -12.75 -10.34
C PHE A 111 -1.49 -11.79 -11.52
N LEU A 112 -2.51 -10.92 -11.57
CA LEU A 112 -2.76 -10.05 -12.72
C LEU A 112 -1.92 -8.77 -12.75
N TYR A 113 -1.47 -8.29 -11.59
CA TYR A 113 -0.77 -7.02 -11.54
C TYR A 113 0.74 -7.24 -11.61
N SER A 114 1.31 -6.88 -12.76
CA SER A 114 2.74 -6.58 -12.89
C SER A 114 3.13 -5.48 -11.89
N GLU A 115 4.42 -5.38 -11.54
CA GLU A 115 5.03 -4.45 -10.56
C GLU A 115 4.68 -2.95 -10.75
N SER A 116 3.91 -2.57 -11.78
CA SER A 116 3.78 -1.20 -12.27
C SER A 116 2.36 -0.67 -12.51
N GLU A 117 1.29 -1.47 -12.39
CA GLU A 117 -0.06 -0.95 -12.70
C GLU A 117 -0.69 -0.22 -11.52
N SER A 118 -0.99 1.06 -11.71
CA SER A 118 -1.62 1.96 -10.73
C SER A 118 -2.96 2.50 -11.27
N ALA A 119 -3.83 3.02 -10.41
CA ALA A 119 -5.13 3.58 -10.83
C ALA A 119 -4.99 4.79 -11.76
N ARG A 120 -3.88 5.52 -11.62
CA ARG A 120 -3.51 6.64 -12.48
C ARG A 120 -2.11 6.41 -13.04
N THR A 121 -1.98 6.64 -14.34
CA THR A 121 -0.69 6.69 -15.03
C THR A 121 -0.09 8.08 -14.91
N ILE A 122 1.24 8.14 -14.92
CA ILE A 122 2.01 9.40 -14.97
C ILE A 122 2.57 9.61 -16.36
N ASP A 123 2.67 10.87 -16.76
CA ASP A 123 3.31 11.26 -18.02
C ASP A 123 4.85 11.11 -17.92
N ALA A 124 5.50 10.76 -19.03
CA ALA A 124 6.94 10.67 -19.13
C ALA A 124 7.61 12.03 -18.81
N ALA A 125 7.02 13.14 -19.25
CA ALA A 125 7.53 14.49 -18.95
C ALA A 125 7.57 14.81 -17.44
N PHE A 126 6.68 14.20 -16.65
CA PHE A 126 6.68 14.34 -15.20
C PHE A 126 7.85 13.58 -14.55
N LEU A 127 8.24 12.45 -15.13
CA LEU A 127 9.36 11.63 -14.65
C LEU A 127 10.73 12.23 -14.98
N GLU A 128 10.86 12.93 -16.11
CA GLU A 128 12.09 13.62 -16.50
C GLU A 128 12.49 14.70 -15.50
N ARG A 129 11.51 15.39 -14.91
CA ARG A 129 11.75 16.38 -13.86
C ARG A 129 11.75 15.70 -12.50
N GLU A 130 12.89 15.15 -12.12
CA GLU A 130 12.99 14.35 -10.89
C GLU A 130 12.75 15.16 -9.60
N ASN A 131 13.11 16.46 -9.57
CA ASN A 131 12.91 17.29 -8.37
C ASN A 131 12.71 18.77 -8.70
N ASP A 132 11.49 19.27 -8.56
CA ASP A 132 11.17 20.68 -8.85
C ASP A 132 11.73 21.67 -7.81
N LYS A 133 12.14 21.20 -6.62
CA LYS A 133 12.71 22.05 -5.55
C LYS A 133 14.22 22.20 -5.65
N LEU A 134 14.86 21.34 -6.45
CA LEU A 134 16.30 21.26 -6.66
C LEU A 134 16.58 20.97 -8.15
N PRO A 135 16.16 21.87 -9.06
CA PRO A 135 16.24 21.63 -10.50
C PRO A 135 17.68 21.57 -11.01
N ASP A 136 18.57 22.40 -10.44
CA ASP A 136 19.96 22.53 -10.89
C ASP A 136 20.89 21.47 -10.27
N GLU A 137 20.39 20.72 -9.28
CA GLU A 137 21.21 19.76 -8.56
C GLU A 137 21.28 18.42 -9.27
N SER A 138 22.49 17.90 -9.42
CA SER A 138 22.70 16.58 -10.03
C SER A 138 22.12 15.44 -9.17
N LEU A 139 21.77 14.33 -9.81
CA LEU A 139 21.34 13.10 -9.11
C LEU A 139 22.39 12.64 -8.08
N GLY A 140 23.68 12.77 -8.39
CA GLY A 140 24.78 12.45 -7.47
C GLY A 140 24.74 13.30 -6.20
N TRP A 141 24.54 14.61 -6.36
CA TRP A 141 24.40 15.56 -5.25
C TRP A 141 23.17 15.24 -4.40
N ARG A 142 22.02 14.96 -5.04
CA ARG A 142 20.77 14.60 -4.32
C ARG A 142 20.93 13.30 -3.52
N LYS A 143 21.56 12.27 -4.10
CA LYS A 143 21.88 11.01 -3.39
C LYS A 143 22.85 11.25 -2.22
N SER A 144 23.85 12.11 -2.39
CA SER A 144 24.78 12.46 -1.31
C SER A 144 24.05 13.16 -0.15
N ASN A 145 23.26 14.20 -0.45
CA ASN A 145 22.54 14.97 0.56
C ASN A 145 21.37 14.20 1.19
N ALA A 146 20.81 13.19 0.52
CA ALA A 146 19.84 12.28 1.12
C ALA A 146 20.40 11.49 2.31
N ARG A 147 21.73 11.32 2.39
CA ARG A 147 22.42 10.71 3.54
C ARG A 147 22.92 11.74 4.56
N SER A 148 22.84 13.03 4.24
CA SER A 148 23.36 14.10 5.07
C SER A 148 22.49 14.38 6.30
N GLY A 149 23.00 15.26 7.16
CA GLY A 149 22.30 15.70 8.36
C GLY A 149 21.48 16.97 8.23
N ASP A 150 21.51 17.61 7.07
CA ASP A 150 20.89 18.92 6.88
C ASP A 150 19.38 18.78 6.67
N ARG A 151 18.60 19.20 7.66
CA ARG A 151 17.14 19.07 7.63
C ARG A 151 16.50 19.85 6.48
N LEU A 152 17.02 21.05 6.16
CA LEU A 152 16.46 21.88 5.09
C LEU A 152 16.64 21.23 3.72
N LYS A 153 17.76 20.53 3.51
CA LYS A 153 17.98 19.74 2.29
C LYS A 153 17.11 18.50 2.26
N LEU A 154 17.00 17.77 3.37
CA LEU A 154 16.13 16.60 3.46
C LEU A 154 14.68 16.96 3.15
N ASP A 155 14.17 18.08 3.66
CA ASP A 155 12.80 18.55 3.40
C ASP A 155 12.54 18.82 1.92
N ARG A 156 13.53 19.34 1.17
CA ARG A 156 13.44 19.50 -0.30
C ARG A 156 13.51 18.16 -1.04
N LEU A 157 14.31 17.22 -0.54
CA LEU A 157 14.47 15.89 -1.13
C LEU A 157 13.24 14.98 -0.91
N LEU A 158 12.32 15.32 0.02
CA LEU A 158 11.06 14.56 0.17
C LEU A 158 10.17 14.60 -1.08
N PHE A 159 10.36 15.58 -1.95
CA PHE A 159 9.60 15.74 -3.20
C PHE A 159 10.28 15.08 -4.41
N ASP A 160 11.39 14.38 -4.18
CA ASP A 160 12.15 13.71 -5.23
C ASP A 160 11.37 12.54 -5.83
N ARG A 161 11.37 12.45 -7.16
CA ARG A 161 10.69 11.42 -7.95
C ARG A 161 11.64 10.32 -8.39
N ASN A 162 12.92 10.38 -8.03
CA ASN A 162 13.89 9.32 -8.29
C ASN A 162 13.87 8.27 -7.16
N PRO A 163 13.59 6.99 -7.47
CA PRO A 163 13.50 5.93 -6.47
C PRO A 163 14.82 5.71 -5.72
N ALA A 164 15.98 5.96 -6.35
CA ALA A 164 17.27 5.82 -5.67
C ALA A 164 17.47 6.89 -4.58
N VAL A 165 16.96 8.10 -4.76
CA VAL A 165 16.99 9.16 -3.74
C VAL A 165 16.04 8.81 -2.59
N ILE A 166 14.80 8.41 -2.92
CA ILE A 166 13.81 7.98 -1.92
C ILE A 166 14.33 6.81 -1.09
N ARG A 167 14.94 5.80 -1.70
CA ARG A 167 15.56 4.67 -0.99
C ARG A 167 16.57 5.14 0.06
N LEU A 168 17.41 6.11 -0.28
CA LEU A 168 18.41 6.67 0.64
C LEU A 168 17.80 7.49 1.76
N LEU A 169 16.78 8.31 1.46
CA LEU A 169 16.02 9.03 2.48
C LEU A 169 15.39 8.07 3.49
N LEU A 170 14.77 7.00 3.03
CA LEU A 170 14.12 6.02 3.92
C LEU A 170 15.11 5.30 4.85
N GLN A 171 16.40 5.28 4.52
CA GLN A 171 17.48 4.75 5.36
C GLN A 171 18.08 5.80 6.30
N ASN A 172 17.86 7.09 6.05
CA ASN A 172 18.44 8.17 6.84
C ASN A 172 17.80 8.20 8.25
N PRO A 173 18.60 8.22 9.34
CA PRO A 173 18.09 8.22 10.71
C PRO A 173 17.27 9.47 11.07
N ARG A 174 17.48 10.59 10.38
CA ARG A 174 16.76 11.86 10.62
C ARG A 174 15.39 11.92 9.95
N ILE A 175 15.07 10.97 9.07
CA ILE A 175 13.74 10.86 8.48
C ILE A 175 12.78 10.28 9.51
N ILE A 176 11.62 10.93 9.65
CA ILE A 176 10.56 10.56 10.58
C ILE A 176 9.31 10.09 9.83
N GLU A 177 8.38 9.46 10.54
CA GLU A 177 7.14 8.90 9.95
C GLU A 177 6.35 9.95 9.17
N ARG A 178 6.30 11.19 9.66
CA ARG A 178 5.64 12.31 8.97
C ARG A 178 6.18 12.53 7.56
N ASP A 179 7.49 12.41 7.38
CA ASP A 179 8.14 12.64 6.10
C ASP A 179 7.84 11.50 5.12
N VAL A 180 7.84 10.26 5.61
CA VAL A 180 7.51 9.09 4.78
C VAL A 180 6.03 9.10 4.38
N VAL A 181 5.14 9.55 5.27
CA VAL A 181 3.73 9.76 4.92
C VAL A 181 3.59 10.85 3.86
N LYS A 182 4.40 11.92 3.87
CA LYS A 182 4.40 12.93 2.80
C LYS A 182 4.81 12.32 1.47
N ILE A 183 5.89 11.53 1.43
CA ILE A 183 6.33 10.81 0.22
C ILE A 183 5.21 9.90 -0.30
N ALA A 184 4.65 9.06 0.57
CA ALA A 184 3.63 8.07 0.20
C ALA A 184 2.28 8.68 -0.20
N ALA A 185 1.94 9.87 0.31
CA ALA A 185 0.69 10.56 0.01
C ALA A 185 0.78 11.52 -1.18
N MET A 186 1.96 11.70 -1.77
CA MET A 186 2.22 12.63 -2.87
C MET A 186 1.37 12.29 -4.11
N ARG A 187 0.83 13.31 -4.79
CA ARG A 187 -0.01 13.16 -5.98
C ARG A 187 0.25 14.32 -6.96
N PRO A 188 0.69 14.06 -8.21
CA PRO A 188 1.15 12.78 -8.72
C PRO A 188 2.42 12.26 -8.01
N ALA A 189 2.58 10.94 -7.95
CA ALA A 189 3.77 10.27 -7.42
C ALA A 189 4.31 9.26 -8.42
N ASN A 190 5.63 9.04 -8.41
CA ASN A 190 6.26 7.97 -9.16
C ASN A 190 5.95 6.62 -8.49
N PRO A 191 5.30 5.64 -9.15
CA PRO A 191 5.04 4.31 -8.61
C PRO A 191 6.30 3.61 -8.09
N ALA A 192 7.45 3.80 -8.76
CA ALA A 192 8.73 3.23 -8.30
C ALA A 192 9.16 3.80 -6.94
N CYS A 193 8.88 5.06 -6.64
CA CYS A 193 9.15 5.65 -5.33
C CYS A 193 8.22 5.09 -4.25
N LEU A 194 6.95 4.84 -4.59
CA LEU A 194 5.99 4.21 -3.67
C LEU A 194 6.37 2.76 -3.38
N HIS A 195 6.91 2.05 -4.39
CA HIS A 195 7.51 0.73 -4.20
C HIS A 195 8.69 0.78 -3.21
N GLU A 196 9.57 1.79 -3.27
CA GLU A 196 10.65 1.94 -2.28
C GLU A 196 10.13 2.15 -0.85
N VAL A 197 9.06 2.92 -0.68
CA VAL A 197 8.41 3.09 0.63
C VAL A 197 7.85 1.75 1.12
N PHE A 198 7.19 1.01 0.22
CA PHE A 198 6.60 -0.29 0.53
C PHE A 198 7.65 -1.36 0.89
N ALA A 199 8.75 -1.42 0.16
CA ALA A 199 9.84 -2.37 0.41
C ALA A 199 10.55 -2.11 1.75
N ASN A 200 10.45 -0.89 2.30
CA ASN A 200 11.12 -0.53 3.55
C ASN A 200 10.34 -0.98 4.80
N GLN A 201 10.80 -2.07 5.40
CA GLN A 201 10.17 -2.71 6.57
C GLN A 201 10.05 -1.82 7.81
N ARG A 202 11.00 -0.89 8.03
CA ARG A 202 10.95 0.06 9.16
C ARG A 202 9.69 0.93 9.06
N TRP A 203 9.36 1.36 7.86
CA TRP A 203 8.25 2.27 7.60
C TRP A 203 6.94 1.53 7.34
N LEU A 204 6.99 0.38 6.69
CA LEU A 204 5.79 -0.40 6.38
C LEU A 204 5.05 -0.85 7.63
N ARG A 205 5.74 -1.11 8.74
CA ARG A 205 5.11 -1.43 10.04
C ARG A 205 4.20 -0.31 10.58
N ARG A 206 4.37 0.93 10.09
CA ARG A 206 3.61 2.09 10.53
C ARG A 206 2.25 2.15 9.85
N TYR A 207 1.19 2.19 10.65
CA TYR A 207 -0.19 2.25 10.15
C TYR A 207 -0.42 3.44 9.20
N ARG A 208 0.11 4.63 9.51
CA ARG A 208 -0.10 5.83 8.67
C ARG A 208 0.55 5.68 7.29
N VAL A 209 1.66 4.94 7.18
CA VAL A 209 2.32 4.65 5.91
C VAL A 209 1.47 3.70 5.07
N LYS A 210 0.95 2.61 5.67
CA LYS A 210 0.00 1.69 4.99
C LYS A 210 -1.24 2.44 4.48
N VAL A 211 -1.81 3.33 5.29
CA VAL A 211 -2.94 4.19 4.90
C VAL A 211 -2.57 5.08 3.70
N ALA A 212 -1.41 5.74 3.76
CA ALA A 212 -0.97 6.64 2.70
C ALA A 212 -0.80 5.90 1.36
N LEU A 213 -0.14 4.74 1.38
CA LEU A 213 0.02 3.86 0.20
C LEU A 213 -1.34 3.40 -0.34
N ALA A 214 -2.21 2.84 0.51
CA ALA A 214 -3.51 2.31 0.08
C ALA A 214 -4.46 3.39 -0.47
N CYS A 215 -4.37 4.63 0.03
CA CYS A 215 -5.21 5.74 -0.42
C CYS A 215 -4.65 6.50 -1.62
N ASN A 216 -3.40 6.26 -2.03
CA ASN A 216 -2.78 6.98 -3.15
C ASN A 216 -3.13 6.29 -4.49
N PRO A 217 -3.78 6.99 -5.43
CA PRO A 217 -4.18 6.41 -6.72
C PRO A 217 -2.99 6.05 -7.65
N TYR A 218 -1.79 6.57 -7.36
CA TYR A 218 -0.56 6.24 -8.08
C TYR A 218 0.20 5.06 -7.45
N THR A 219 -0.30 4.49 -6.36
CA THR A 219 0.28 3.27 -5.79
C THR A 219 -0.05 2.08 -6.69
N PRO A 220 0.94 1.23 -7.01
CA PRO A 220 0.71 -0.06 -7.63
C PRO A 220 -0.38 -0.87 -6.92
N VAL A 221 -1.26 -1.50 -7.68
CA VAL A 221 -2.46 -2.17 -7.14
C VAL A 221 -2.08 -3.32 -6.21
N ASP A 222 -1.04 -4.08 -6.53
CA ASP A 222 -0.48 -5.15 -5.71
C ASP A 222 -0.03 -4.66 -4.31
N ILE A 223 0.65 -3.52 -4.26
CA ILE A 223 1.05 -2.85 -3.01
C ILE A 223 -0.18 -2.43 -2.20
N ALA A 224 -1.14 -1.79 -2.86
CA ALA A 224 -2.37 -1.34 -2.22
C ALA A 224 -3.19 -2.53 -1.67
N LEU A 225 -3.29 -3.63 -2.42
CA LEU A 225 -3.94 -4.87 -2.00
C LEU A 225 -3.33 -5.44 -0.72
N GLY A 226 -2.00 -5.41 -0.58
CA GLY A 226 -1.32 -5.84 0.65
C GLY A 226 -1.60 -4.93 1.84
N CYS A 227 -1.79 -3.62 1.61
CA CYS A 227 -2.03 -2.64 2.68
C CYS A 227 -3.48 -2.60 3.18
N VAL A 228 -4.47 -2.79 2.30
CA VAL A 228 -5.90 -2.60 2.60
C VAL A 228 -6.43 -3.46 3.77
N PRO A 229 -6.09 -4.76 3.90
CA PRO A 229 -6.56 -5.59 5.02
C PRO A 229 -6.20 -5.04 6.42
N HIS A 230 -5.09 -4.30 6.50
CA HIS A 230 -4.57 -3.68 7.72
C HIS A 230 -5.30 -2.38 8.11
N LEU A 231 -6.19 -1.86 7.26
CA LEU A 231 -6.84 -0.59 7.49
C LEU A 231 -8.00 -0.70 8.48
N MET A 232 -8.18 0.35 9.27
CA MET A 232 -9.35 0.50 10.16
C MET A 232 -10.60 0.91 9.37
N ALA A 233 -11.77 0.66 9.96
CA ALA A 233 -13.07 0.88 9.33
C ALA A 233 -13.26 2.27 8.70
N PRO A 234 -12.84 3.40 9.31
CA PRO A 234 -13.02 4.71 8.69
C PRO A 234 -12.29 4.85 7.35
N LYS A 235 -11.09 4.25 7.22
CA LYS A 235 -10.31 4.29 5.97
C LYS A 235 -10.82 3.31 4.93
N LEU A 236 -11.35 2.16 5.35
CA LEU A 236 -12.05 1.24 4.45
C LEU A 236 -13.31 1.88 3.85
N LYS A 237 -14.13 2.57 4.68
CA LYS A 237 -15.31 3.31 4.21
C LYS A 237 -14.95 4.45 3.25
N TYR A 238 -13.80 5.10 3.47
CA TYR A 238 -13.28 6.09 2.53
C TYR A 238 -12.92 5.47 1.18
N LEU A 239 -12.17 4.36 1.19
CA LEU A 239 -11.76 3.68 -0.05
C LEU A 239 -12.97 3.14 -0.84
N SER A 240 -13.96 2.57 -0.16
CA SER A 240 -15.14 2.01 -0.84
C SER A 240 -15.97 3.07 -1.59
N LYS A 241 -16.01 4.30 -1.09
CA LYS A 241 -16.79 5.41 -1.66
C LYS A 241 -16.00 6.28 -2.65
N ASN A 242 -14.68 6.25 -2.62
CA ASN A 242 -13.84 7.15 -3.41
C ASN A 242 -13.65 6.66 -4.86
N SER A 243 -14.24 7.36 -5.83
CA SER A 243 -14.16 7.05 -7.26
C SER A 243 -12.75 7.12 -7.85
N ALA A 244 -11.84 7.91 -7.27
CA ALA A 244 -10.45 7.99 -7.71
C ALA A 244 -9.62 6.75 -7.34
N THR A 245 -10.15 5.89 -6.46
CA THR A 245 -9.53 4.61 -6.07
C THR A 245 -9.76 3.55 -7.16
N HIS A 246 -8.74 2.73 -7.43
CA HIS A 246 -8.85 1.63 -8.39
C HIS A 246 -10.04 0.69 -8.05
N PRO A 247 -10.85 0.25 -9.03
CA PRO A 247 -12.04 -0.59 -8.79
C PRO A 247 -11.77 -1.81 -7.92
N THR A 248 -10.65 -2.51 -8.15
CA THR A 248 -10.18 -3.65 -7.35
C THR A 248 -10.02 -3.31 -5.86
N ILE A 249 -9.39 -2.18 -5.55
CA ILE A 249 -9.15 -1.73 -4.17
C ILE A 249 -10.48 -1.34 -3.51
N ARG A 250 -11.39 -0.72 -4.26
CA ARG A 250 -12.75 -0.42 -3.75
C ARG A 250 -13.52 -1.68 -3.44
N ALA A 251 -13.53 -2.66 -4.34
CA ALA A 251 -14.19 -3.94 -4.15
C ALA A 251 -13.64 -4.66 -2.90
N LEU A 252 -12.31 -4.70 -2.74
CA LEU A 252 -11.69 -5.26 -1.54
C LEU A 252 -12.11 -4.52 -0.26
N ALA A 253 -12.17 -3.19 -0.29
CA ALA A 253 -12.61 -2.42 0.88
C ALA A 253 -14.08 -2.69 1.24
N ILE A 254 -14.96 -2.80 0.23
CA ILE A 254 -16.37 -3.18 0.41
C ILE A 254 -16.46 -4.57 1.04
N ASP A 255 -15.76 -5.55 0.46
CA ASP A 255 -15.72 -6.92 0.95
C ASP A 255 -15.30 -7.03 2.42
N ILE A 256 -14.25 -6.30 2.79
CA ILE A 256 -13.78 -6.26 4.18
C ILE A 256 -14.82 -5.65 5.10
N LEU A 257 -15.51 -4.59 4.66
CA LEU A 257 -16.60 -4.00 5.44
C LEU A 257 -17.78 -4.97 5.57
N SER A 258 -18.14 -5.68 4.50
CA SER A 258 -19.21 -6.69 4.50
C SER A 258 -18.90 -7.81 5.49
N LEU A 259 -17.72 -8.42 5.36
CA LEU A 259 -17.27 -9.52 6.21
C LEU A 259 -17.19 -9.13 7.68
N ARG A 260 -16.89 -7.86 7.96
CA ARG A 260 -16.79 -7.34 9.33
C ARG A 260 -18.14 -6.82 9.88
N GLY A 261 -19.23 -6.87 9.09
CA GLY A 261 -20.53 -6.32 9.50
C GLY A 261 -20.53 -4.79 9.67
N LEU A 262 -19.69 -4.09 8.91
CA LEU A 262 -19.44 -2.64 9.04
C LEU A 262 -19.85 -1.83 7.80
N LEU A 263 -20.47 -2.48 6.81
CA LEU A 263 -21.12 -1.75 5.73
C LEU A 263 -22.31 -0.99 6.29
N ASP A 264 -22.40 0.29 5.93
CA ASP A 264 -23.58 1.09 6.24
C ASP A 264 -24.75 0.50 5.44
N ASP A 265 -25.79 -0.01 6.11
CA ASP A 265 -27.03 -0.43 5.44
C ASP A 265 -27.63 0.80 4.73
N PRO A 266 -28.00 0.71 3.43
CA PRO A 266 -28.61 1.83 2.73
C PRO A 266 -29.92 2.31 3.39
N ALA A 267 -30.57 1.44 4.17
CA ALA A 267 -31.79 1.73 4.93
C ALA A 267 -31.57 2.42 6.30
N THR A 268 -30.34 2.43 6.83
CA THR A 268 -30.03 3.06 8.14
C THR A 268 -29.54 4.50 7.99
N GLN A 269 -29.54 5.05 6.78
CA GLN A 269 -29.36 6.48 6.59
C GLN A 269 -30.70 7.17 6.91
N PRO A 270 -30.82 7.95 8.01
CA PRO A 270 -31.98 8.83 8.14
C PRO A 270 -31.98 9.74 6.90
N ALA A 271 -33.11 9.76 6.19
CA ALA A 271 -33.32 10.51 4.98
C ALA A 271 -32.71 11.90 5.13
N ALA A 272 -31.69 12.20 4.32
CA ALA A 272 -31.08 13.51 4.31
C ALA A 272 -32.16 14.54 3.98
N THR A 273 -32.51 15.38 4.95
CA THR A 273 -33.32 16.57 4.72
C THR A 273 -32.58 17.44 3.71
N PRO A 274 -33.20 17.84 2.59
CA PRO A 274 -32.56 18.73 1.64
C PRO A 274 -32.46 20.11 2.28
N GLY A 275 -31.29 20.47 2.80
CA GLY A 275 -31.05 21.82 3.32
C GLY A 275 -30.00 22.00 4.42
N GLU A 276 -29.49 20.93 5.06
CA GLU A 276 -28.47 21.11 6.11
C GLU A 276 -27.07 20.70 5.65
N THR A 277 -26.28 21.69 5.26
CA THR A 277 -24.83 21.57 5.12
C THR A 277 -24.23 21.37 6.51
N ARG A 278 -24.03 20.12 6.94
CA ARG A 278 -23.23 19.85 8.14
C ARG A 278 -21.74 20.00 7.80
N PRO A 279 -20.99 20.88 8.50
CA PRO A 279 -19.56 20.98 8.32
C PRO A 279 -18.92 19.74 8.96
N ASN A 280 -18.61 18.73 8.14
CA ASN A 280 -17.83 17.58 8.59
C ASN A 280 -16.42 18.05 8.93
N ALA A 281 -16.07 17.90 10.22
CA ALA A 281 -14.83 18.34 10.82
C ALA A 281 -13.60 17.88 10.03
N ARG A 282 -12.85 18.91 9.59
CA ARG A 282 -11.62 18.90 8.81
C ARG A 282 -10.53 18.00 9.41
N PHE A 283 -9.82 17.29 8.53
CA PHE A 283 -8.41 17.59 8.34
C PHE A 283 -8.18 17.81 6.85
N HIS A 284 -8.44 19.05 6.43
CA HIS A 284 -7.88 19.61 5.22
C HIS A 284 -6.40 19.84 5.54
N ILE A 285 -5.49 19.15 4.84
CA ILE A 285 -4.12 19.64 4.76
C ILE A 285 -4.25 20.87 3.86
N ASP A 286 -4.31 22.03 4.49
CA ASP A 286 -4.37 23.32 3.80
C ASP A 286 -2.97 23.62 3.26
N VAL A 287 -2.73 23.13 2.04
CA VAL A 287 -1.46 23.30 1.33
C VAL A 287 -1.17 24.78 1.08
N ASP A 288 -2.21 25.62 0.95
CA ASP A 288 -2.09 27.06 0.71
C ASP A 288 -1.74 27.83 1.99
N ARG A 289 -2.17 27.35 3.16
CA ARG A 289 -1.67 27.84 4.45
C ARG A 289 -0.20 27.46 4.65
N ILE A 290 0.18 26.22 4.36
CA ILE A 290 1.59 25.78 4.47
C ILE A 290 2.50 26.50 3.46
N ALA A 291 1.99 26.80 2.26
CA ALA A 291 2.71 27.57 1.26
C ALA A 291 2.86 29.05 1.63
N ARG A 292 1.87 29.66 2.31
CA ARG A 292 1.94 31.02 2.86
C ARG A 292 2.90 31.12 4.04
N GLU A 293 2.83 30.19 4.99
CA GLU A 293 3.77 30.10 6.13
C GLU A 293 5.23 29.92 5.64
N LEU A 294 5.45 29.22 4.51
CA LEU A 294 6.76 29.10 3.85
C LEU A 294 7.21 30.35 3.09
N HIS A 295 6.28 31.19 2.64
CA HIS A 295 6.58 32.46 1.97
C HIS A 295 6.89 33.58 2.98
N GLU A 296 6.14 33.65 4.07
CA GLU A 296 6.41 34.54 5.22
C GLU A 296 7.77 34.23 5.85
N TRP A 297 8.11 32.94 5.99
CA TRP A 297 9.44 32.50 6.46
C TRP A 297 10.60 32.86 5.49
N ARG A 298 10.34 33.02 4.19
CA ARG A 298 11.35 33.46 3.21
C ARG A 298 11.57 34.97 3.24
N ALA A 299 10.54 35.76 3.53
CA ALA A 299 10.62 37.21 3.65
C ALA A 299 11.41 37.64 4.91
N ASP A 300 11.22 36.91 6.01
CA ASP A 300 11.94 37.13 7.29
C ASP A 300 13.46 36.82 7.19
N GLN A 301 13.89 36.01 6.20
CA GLN A 301 15.29 35.66 5.95
C GLN A 301 16.01 36.62 4.99
N SER A 302 15.28 37.46 4.26
CA SER A 302 15.84 38.53 3.43
C SER A 302 16.15 39.80 4.22
N ASP A 303 15.51 40.02 5.37
CA ASP A 303 15.69 41.22 6.21
C ASP A 303 16.87 41.10 7.20
N THR A 304 17.48 39.91 7.33
CA THR A 304 18.63 39.66 8.22
C THR A 304 20.00 39.69 7.52
N ARG A 305 20.08 40.16 6.26
CA ARG A 305 21.34 40.25 5.50
C ARG A 305 21.48 41.56 4.72
N GLN A 306 21.30 42.71 5.36
CA GLN A 306 21.89 43.98 4.90
C GLN A 306 22.38 44.81 6.08
N ASP A 307 23.56 44.47 6.58
CA ASP A 307 24.70 45.40 6.71
C ASP A 307 25.96 44.56 7.03
N PRO A 308 27.14 44.86 6.44
CA PRO A 308 27.81 46.13 6.74
C PRO A 308 28.53 46.81 5.54
N SER A 309 28.50 48.14 5.58
CA SER A 309 29.64 49.07 5.37
C SER A 309 30.46 49.01 4.07
N GLU A 310 30.34 50.11 3.32
CA GLU A 310 31.43 51.01 2.88
C GLU A 310 32.86 50.45 2.74
N GLY A 311 33.43 50.65 1.55
CA GLY A 311 34.85 50.48 1.23
C GLY A 311 35.11 50.42 -0.27
#